data_AF-A0A2H5B7Z5-F1
#
_entry.id   AF-A0A2H5B7Z5-F1
#
_cell.length_a   1.000
_cell.length_b   1.000
_cell.length_c   1.000
_cell.angle_alpha   90.00
_cell.angle_beta   90.00
_cell.angle_gamma   90.00
#
_symmetry.space_group_name_H-M   'P 1'
#
loop_
_entity.id
_entity.type
_entity.pdbx_description
1 polymer ?
#
loop_
_entity_poly.entity_id
_entity_poly.type
_entity_poly.pdbx_seq_one_letter_code
_entity_poly.pdbx_strand_id
1 'polypeptide(L)'
;MGYTTEFTGRIAVEPPLNPQEIAYLRKFAGTRRMDRANGPYFVDGSGYAGQGRDADIREHNKPPAGQPGLWCKWEPTADGTAIEWNGHEKFYAAAEWMAYLVEHFLKPGARTQGHPGFEGFGFDHLLDGVIDAQGEEPWDTWQLVVRANDVSTIGPEEPDTVLLCGGCHTVLPDEDSACCPGAEVHSAYAG
;
A
#
# COMPACT_ATOMS: atom_id res chain seq x y z
N MET A 1 -15.42 -10.62 -8.72
CA MET A 1 -15.64 -9.93 -7.43
C MET A 1 -14.28 -9.47 -6.94
N GLY A 2 -14.15 -8.24 -6.46
CA GLY A 2 -12.89 -7.71 -5.96
C GLY A 2 -13.20 -6.60 -4.96
N TYR A 3 -12.46 -6.58 -3.86
CA TYR A 3 -12.61 -5.59 -2.81
C TYR A 3 -12.13 -4.23 -3.28
N THR A 4 -12.91 -3.21 -2.96
CA THR A 4 -12.57 -1.81 -3.22
C THR A 4 -12.00 -1.19 -1.96
N THR A 5 -10.86 -0.52 -2.10
CA THR A 5 -10.23 0.25 -1.03
C THR A 5 -9.90 1.61 -1.61
N GLU A 6 -10.35 2.65 -0.93
CA GLU A 6 -10.00 4.03 -1.21
C GLU A 6 -8.82 4.45 -0.34
N PHE A 7 -7.92 5.26 -0.89
CA PHE A 7 -6.74 5.73 -0.19
C PHE A 7 -6.70 7.26 -0.21
N THR A 8 -6.51 7.88 0.96
CA THR A 8 -6.45 9.33 1.11
C THR A 8 -5.16 9.73 1.80
N GLY A 9 -4.50 10.78 1.30
CA GLY A 9 -3.21 11.24 1.80
C GLY A 9 -2.08 10.98 0.80
N ARG A 10 -0.85 11.20 1.25
CA ARG A 10 0.35 11.09 0.41
C ARG A 10 1.58 10.84 1.27
N ILE A 11 2.58 10.17 0.69
CA ILE A 11 3.91 10.00 1.30
C ILE A 11 4.83 11.06 0.72
N ALA A 12 5.40 11.91 1.57
CA ALA A 12 6.37 12.92 1.15
C ALA A 12 7.69 12.26 0.73
N VAL A 13 8.39 12.88 -0.21
CA VAL A 13 9.68 12.44 -0.74
C VAL A 13 10.67 13.60 -0.68
N GLU A 14 11.80 13.41 0.01
CA GLU A 14 12.87 14.40 0.13
C GLU A 14 14.24 13.77 -0.15
N PRO A 15 15.06 14.30 -1.08
CA PRO A 15 14.73 15.40 -1.99
C PRO A 15 13.60 15.03 -2.98
N PRO A 16 12.93 16.00 -3.62
CA PRO A 16 11.91 15.71 -4.61
C PRO A 16 12.46 14.85 -5.75
N LEU A 17 11.60 13.97 -6.28
CA LEU A 17 11.93 13.13 -7.43
C LEU A 17 12.30 13.98 -8.64
N ASN A 18 13.31 13.53 -9.36
CA ASN A 18 13.74 14.16 -10.60
C ASN A 18 12.82 13.75 -11.78
N PRO A 19 12.89 14.47 -12.92
CA PRO A 19 11.99 14.19 -14.05
C PRO A 19 12.07 12.77 -14.62
N GLN A 20 13.23 12.10 -14.55
CA GLN A 20 13.38 10.73 -15.04
C GLN A 20 12.71 9.72 -14.12
N GLU A 21 12.84 9.90 -12.80
CA GLU A 21 12.15 9.10 -11.79
C GLU A 21 10.64 9.23 -11.92
N ILE A 22 10.14 10.46 -12.02
CA ILE A 22 8.71 10.74 -12.22
C ILE A 22 8.23 10.03 -13.50
N ALA A 23 8.91 10.23 -14.62
CA ALA A 23 8.51 9.63 -15.90
C ALA A 23 8.48 8.10 -15.84
N TYR A 24 9.49 7.48 -15.23
CA TYR A 24 9.56 6.03 -15.09
C TYR A 24 8.48 5.50 -14.15
N LEU A 25 8.34 6.05 -12.94
CA LEU A 25 7.39 5.55 -11.94
C LEU A 25 5.93 5.72 -12.39
N ARG A 26 5.63 6.78 -13.15
CA ARG A 26 4.32 6.92 -13.82
C ARG A 26 4.05 5.80 -14.83
N LYS A 27 5.02 5.49 -15.69
CA LYS A 27 4.89 4.35 -16.60
C LYS A 27 4.79 3.02 -15.84
N PHE A 28 5.53 2.88 -14.74
CA PHE A 28 5.50 1.69 -13.89
C PHE A 28 4.10 1.47 -13.30
N ALA A 29 3.48 2.51 -12.75
CA ALA A 29 2.11 2.48 -12.23
C ALA A 29 1.06 2.27 -13.33
N GLY A 30 1.28 2.88 -14.50
CA GLY A 30 0.37 2.79 -15.65
C GLY A 30 0.47 1.47 -16.44
N THR A 31 1.41 0.58 -16.11
CA THR A 31 1.67 -0.64 -16.88
C THR A 31 1.47 -1.90 -16.06
N ARG A 32 0.77 -2.87 -16.63
CA ARG A 32 0.55 -4.18 -16.01
C ARG A 32 1.85 -4.95 -15.85
N ARG A 33 2.06 -5.44 -14.63
CA ARG A 33 3.26 -6.09 -14.17
C ARG A 33 3.21 -7.58 -14.43
N MET A 34 3.54 -8.00 -15.65
CA MET A 34 3.56 -9.40 -16.09
C MET A 34 4.98 -9.95 -16.15
N ASP A 35 5.15 -11.26 -15.96
CA ASP A 35 6.43 -11.95 -16.14
C ASP A 35 6.87 -11.86 -17.61
N ARG A 36 8.04 -11.26 -17.82
CA ARG A 36 8.58 -10.87 -19.13
C ARG A 36 10.05 -11.25 -19.26
N ALA A 37 10.46 -11.56 -20.48
CA ALA A 37 11.86 -11.77 -20.82
C ALA A 37 12.72 -10.50 -20.71
N ASN A 38 12.11 -9.33 -20.93
CA ASN A 38 12.76 -8.03 -20.73
C ASN A 38 12.99 -7.66 -19.25
N GLY A 39 12.56 -8.52 -18.31
CA GLY A 39 12.83 -8.37 -16.90
C GLY A 39 11.74 -7.63 -16.11
N PRO A 40 11.90 -7.54 -14.77
CA PRO A 40 10.86 -7.05 -13.86
C PRO A 40 10.58 -5.55 -14.01
N TYR A 41 11.55 -4.78 -14.50
CA TYR A 41 11.50 -3.32 -14.57
C TYR A 41 11.04 -2.77 -15.92
N PHE A 42 10.63 -3.62 -16.85
CA PHE A 42 10.19 -3.21 -18.18
C PHE A 42 8.81 -2.52 -18.15
N VAL A 43 8.72 -1.29 -18.65
CA VAL A 43 7.49 -0.46 -18.58
C VAL A 43 6.91 -0.06 -19.94
N ASP A 44 7.48 -0.52 -21.05
CA ASP A 44 7.08 -0.11 -22.40
C ASP A 44 6.31 -1.23 -23.14
N GLY A 45 5.41 -1.93 -22.43
CA GLY A 45 4.54 -2.96 -23.03
C GLY A 45 3.54 -2.37 -24.02
N SER A 46 3.14 -3.13 -25.04
CA SER A 46 2.15 -2.65 -26.02
C SER A 46 0.71 -2.79 -25.52
N GLY A 47 -0.23 -2.14 -26.21
CA GLY A 47 -1.66 -2.21 -25.90
C GLY A 47 -2.07 -1.41 -24.68
N TYR A 48 -3.34 -1.54 -24.28
CA TYR A 48 -3.89 -0.83 -23.13
C TYR A 48 -3.14 -1.20 -21.85
N ALA A 49 -2.59 -0.22 -21.13
CA ALA A 49 -1.81 -0.42 -19.90
C ALA A 49 -0.67 -1.46 -20.05
N GLY A 50 -0.08 -1.57 -21.25
CA GLY A 50 1.01 -2.50 -21.56
C GLY A 50 0.67 -3.98 -21.44
N GLN A 51 -0.62 -4.35 -21.56
CA GLN A 51 -1.11 -5.73 -21.44
C GLN A 51 -1.31 -6.45 -22.79
N GLY A 52 -0.73 -5.91 -23.86
CA GLY A 52 -0.77 -6.46 -25.22
C GLY A 52 -0.17 -7.86 -25.32
N ARG A 53 -0.07 -8.36 -26.56
CA ARG A 53 0.47 -9.70 -26.87
C ARG A 53 1.93 -9.62 -27.29
N ASP A 54 2.74 -8.95 -26.47
CA ASP A 54 4.15 -8.79 -26.75
C ASP A 54 4.87 -10.16 -26.69
N ALA A 55 5.82 -10.38 -27.58
CA ALA A 55 6.53 -11.65 -27.69
C ALA A 55 7.43 -11.97 -26.47
N ASP A 56 7.75 -10.98 -25.64
CA ASP A 56 8.56 -11.15 -24.44
C ASP A 56 7.74 -11.63 -23.22
N ILE A 57 6.40 -11.62 -23.29
CA ILE A 57 5.55 -12.06 -22.17
C ILE A 57 5.68 -13.58 -22.01
N ARG A 58 6.10 -14.02 -20.83
CA ARG A 58 6.24 -15.44 -20.47
C ARG A 58 4.98 -15.99 -19.85
N GLU A 59 4.38 -15.24 -18.93
CA GLU A 59 3.11 -15.59 -18.30
C GLU A 59 2.29 -14.33 -18.06
N HIS A 60 1.10 -14.28 -18.65
CA HIS A 60 0.26 -13.09 -18.65
C HIS A 60 -0.32 -12.81 -17.27
N ASN A 61 -0.67 -13.84 -16.49
CA ASN A 61 -1.36 -13.65 -15.20
C ASN A 61 -0.46 -13.84 -13.98
N LYS A 62 0.87 -13.73 -14.17
CA LYS A 62 1.86 -13.86 -13.10
C LYS A 62 2.75 -12.63 -13.07
N PRO A 63 2.96 -12.00 -11.90
CA PRO A 63 3.92 -10.92 -11.79
C PRO A 63 5.36 -11.43 -11.89
N PRO A 64 6.32 -10.56 -12.27
CA PRO A 64 7.74 -10.86 -12.13
C PRO A 64 8.07 -11.29 -10.70
N ALA A 65 9.06 -12.18 -10.55
CA ALA A 65 9.49 -12.64 -9.24
C ALA A 65 9.88 -11.45 -8.33
N GLY A 66 9.33 -11.43 -7.11
CA GLY A 66 9.58 -10.37 -6.11
C GLY A 66 8.64 -9.17 -6.20
N GLN A 67 7.80 -9.03 -7.24
CA GLN A 67 6.78 -7.99 -7.26
C GLN A 67 5.52 -8.41 -6.50
N PRO A 68 4.87 -7.51 -5.73
CA PRO A 68 3.70 -7.83 -4.93
C PRO A 68 2.47 -8.28 -5.74
N GLY A 69 2.35 -7.82 -6.99
CA GLY A 69 1.21 -8.17 -7.82
C GLY A 69 1.33 -7.67 -9.25
N LEU A 70 0.20 -7.65 -9.96
CA LEU A 70 0.13 -7.23 -11.37
C LEU A 70 -0.05 -5.71 -11.55
N TRP A 71 -0.42 -4.99 -10.49
CA TRP A 71 -0.82 -3.58 -10.58
C TRP A 71 -0.31 -2.80 -9.38
N CYS A 72 0.64 -1.90 -9.61
CA CYS A 72 1.04 -0.87 -8.65
C CYS A 72 0.26 0.40 -8.97
N LYS A 73 -0.33 1.04 -7.95
CA LYS A 73 -1.17 2.23 -8.12
C LYS A 73 -0.75 3.43 -7.28
N TRP A 74 0.46 3.32 -6.74
CA TRP A 74 1.20 4.45 -6.25
C TRP A 74 1.83 5.17 -7.43
N GLU A 75 1.60 6.47 -7.52
CA GLU A 75 2.15 7.34 -8.55
C GLU A 75 2.79 8.56 -7.89
N PRO A 76 3.93 9.04 -8.42
CA PRO A 76 4.47 10.32 -7.99
C PRO A 76 3.60 11.50 -8.44
N THR A 77 3.49 12.48 -7.55
CA THR A 77 2.98 13.82 -7.84
C THR A 77 3.78 14.49 -8.96
N ALA A 78 3.17 15.46 -9.65
CA ALA A 78 3.78 16.10 -10.81
C ALA A 78 5.04 16.92 -10.50
N ASP A 79 5.19 17.40 -9.27
CA ASP A 79 6.36 18.11 -8.79
C ASP A 79 7.40 17.19 -8.13
N GLY A 80 7.13 15.88 -8.04
CA GLY A 80 8.03 14.89 -7.46
C GLY A 80 8.12 14.92 -5.93
N THR A 81 7.33 15.74 -5.25
CA THR A 81 7.46 15.95 -3.79
C THR A 81 6.76 14.89 -2.96
N ALA A 82 5.92 14.05 -3.58
CA ALA A 82 5.16 13.02 -2.90
C ALA A 82 4.75 11.86 -3.82
N ILE A 83 4.36 10.73 -3.21
CA ILE A 83 3.70 9.58 -3.82
C ILE A 83 2.27 9.47 -3.28
N GLU A 84 1.30 9.26 -4.16
CA GLU A 84 -0.12 9.16 -3.81
C GLU A 84 -0.84 8.09 -4.63
N TRP A 85 -2.05 7.74 -4.21
CA TRP A 85 -2.88 6.77 -4.94
C TRP A 85 -3.40 7.41 -6.22
N ASN A 86 -3.27 6.71 -7.35
CA ASN A 86 -3.73 7.20 -8.64
C ASN A 86 -5.25 7.10 -8.86
N GLY A 87 -6.03 6.74 -7.83
CA GLY A 87 -7.49 6.67 -7.87
C GLY A 87 -8.08 5.42 -8.54
N HIS A 88 -7.27 4.44 -8.96
CA HIS A 88 -7.78 3.24 -9.61
C HIS A 88 -8.18 2.12 -8.62
N GLU A 89 -9.42 1.62 -8.72
CA GLU A 89 -10.00 0.55 -7.87
C GLU A 89 -9.29 -0.81 -7.97
N LYS A 90 -9.39 -1.65 -6.92
CA LYS A 90 -8.77 -2.99 -6.79
C LYS A 90 -7.26 -2.94 -6.62
N PHE A 91 -6.80 -2.18 -5.64
CA PHE A 91 -5.38 -2.03 -5.34
C PHE A 91 -4.95 -3.03 -4.27
N TYR A 92 -4.59 -4.25 -4.70
CA TYR A 92 -4.10 -5.28 -3.79
C TYR A 92 -2.65 -5.02 -3.39
N ALA A 93 -2.29 -5.44 -2.18
CA ALA A 93 -0.93 -5.37 -1.63
C ALA A 93 -0.35 -3.94 -1.63
N ALA A 94 -1.17 -2.96 -1.23
CA ALA A 94 -0.83 -1.54 -1.29
C ALA A 94 0.40 -1.20 -0.43
N ALA A 95 0.51 -1.77 0.77
CA ALA A 95 1.68 -1.59 1.64
C ALA A 95 2.95 -2.20 1.02
N GLU A 96 2.85 -3.42 0.49
CA GLU A 96 3.96 -4.12 -0.15
C GLU A 96 4.41 -3.43 -1.43
N TRP A 97 3.49 -2.80 -2.17
CA TRP A 97 3.85 -1.97 -3.31
C TRP A 97 4.59 -0.69 -2.90
N MET A 98 4.18 -0.03 -1.82
CA MET A 98 4.92 1.13 -1.31
C MET A 98 6.33 0.72 -0.90
N ALA A 99 6.45 -0.37 -0.14
CA ALA A 99 7.75 -0.93 0.24
C ALA A 99 8.58 -1.30 -0.98
N TYR A 100 7.97 -1.89 -2.02
CA TYR A 100 8.66 -2.22 -3.26
C TYR A 100 9.24 -0.97 -3.94
N LEU A 101 8.47 0.12 -4.05
CA LEU A 101 8.95 1.36 -4.65
C LEU A 101 10.14 1.93 -3.89
N VAL A 102 10.03 1.99 -2.56
CA VAL A 102 11.10 2.46 -1.67
C VAL A 102 12.37 1.63 -1.87
N GLU A 103 12.26 0.31 -1.74
CA GLU A 103 13.39 -0.63 -1.77
C GLU A 103 14.07 -0.77 -3.13
N HIS A 104 13.31 -0.60 -4.22
CA HIS A 104 13.82 -0.87 -5.56
C HIS A 104 14.28 0.38 -6.27
N PHE A 105 13.65 1.53 -6.01
CA PHE A 105 13.87 2.73 -6.82
C PHE A 105 14.31 3.97 -6.06
N LEU A 106 13.96 4.13 -4.78
CA LEU A 106 14.00 5.46 -4.16
C LEU A 106 15.08 5.63 -3.09
N LYS A 107 15.21 4.66 -2.19
CA LYS A 107 16.08 4.82 -1.02
C LYS A 107 17.58 4.72 -1.38
N PRO A 108 18.48 5.20 -0.50
CA PRO A 108 19.89 4.86 -0.54
C PRO A 108 20.13 3.35 -0.61
N GLY A 109 20.91 2.91 -1.61
CA GLY A 109 21.18 1.49 -1.83
C GLY A 109 20.01 0.72 -2.42
N ALA A 110 19.05 1.40 -3.06
CA ALA A 110 17.93 0.74 -3.72
C ALA A 110 18.41 -0.28 -4.75
N ARG A 111 17.60 -1.32 -4.96
CA ARG A 111 18.02 -2.49 -5.75
C ARG A 111 18.31 -2.20 -7.21
N THR A 112 17.74 -1.15 -7.81
CA THR A 112 18.08 -0.76 -9.18
C THR A 112 19.29 0.15 -9.28
N GLN A 113 19.93 0.50 -8.15
CA GLN A 113 21.15 1.30 -8.19
C GLN A 113 22.26 0.56 -8.94
N GLY A 114 22.74 1.16 -10.02
CA GLY A 114 23.72 0.56 -10.93
C GLY A 114 23.14 -0.43 -11.95
N HIS A 115 21.82 -0.63 -12.00
CA HIS A 115 21.19 -1.38 -13.08
C HIS A 115 21.09 -0.53 -14.37
N PRO A 116 21.28 -1.14 -15.56
CA PRO A 116 21.12 -0.44 -16.83
C PRO A 116 19.74 0.20 -16.96
N GLY A 117 19.69 1.46 -17.40
CA GLY A 117 18.46 2.23 -17.59
C GLY A 117 18.01 3.04 -16.36
N PHE A 118 18.77 2.98 -15.27
CA PHE A 118 18.52 3.74 -14.03
C PHE A 118 19.66 4.71 -13.68
N GLU A 119 20.54 5.02 -14.63
CA GLU A 119 21.71 5.88 -14.40
C GLU A 119 21.33 7.32 -14.00
N GLY A 120 20.12 7.76 -14.32
CA GLY A 120 19.59 9.08 -13.95
C GLY A 120 18.77 9.12 -12.67
N PHE A 121 18.68 8.02 -11.91
CA PHE A 121 18.02 8.00 -10.60
C PHE A 121 18.98 8.48 -9.51
N GLY A 122 18.46 9.24 -8.56
CA GLY A 122 19.20 9.82 -7.43
C GLY A 122 19.49 8.79 -6.33
N PHE A 123 18.51 7.93 -6.02
CA PHE A 123 18.62 6.92 -4.95
C PHE A 123 19.01 7.53 -3.59
N ASP A 124 18.57 8.74 -3.30
CA ASP A 124 18.91 9.47 -2.08
C ASP A 124 17.67 9.91 -1.29
N HIS A 125 16.51 9.36 -1.65
CA HIS A 125 15.23 9.81 -1.12
C HIS A 125 14.94 9.23 0.26
N LEU A 126 14.43 10.11 1.12
CA LEU A 126 13.76 9.81 2.37
C LEU A 126 12.26 9.98 2.18
N LEU A 127 11.52 8.93 2.53
CA LEU A 127 10.08 8.90 2.46
C LEU A 127 9.46 8.87 3.86
N ASP A 128 8.48 9.75 4.06
CA ASP A 128 7.75 9.90 5.31
C ASP A 128 6.30 10.32 5.05
N GLY A 129 5.35 9.72 5.75
CA GLY A 129 3.94 10.12 5.65
C GLY A 129 2.98 9.05 6.11
N VAL A 130 1.70 9.40 6.01
CA VAL A 130 0.58 8.51 6.35
C VAL A 130 -0.43 8.60 5.22
N ILE A 131 -0.95 7.44 4.82
CA ILE A 131 -2.09 7.32 3.91
C ILE A 131 -3.17 6.55 4.66
N ASP A 132 -4.35 7.14 4.76
CA ASP A 132 -5.53 6.47 5.29
C ASP A 132 -6.14 5.58 4.20
N ALA A 133 -6.52 4.37 4.57
CA ALA A 133 -7.17 3.39 3.71
C ALA A 133 -8.56 3.06 4.26
N GLN A 134 -9.56 3.10 3.38
CA GLN A 134 -10.95 2.80 3.67
C GLN A 134 -11.42 1.68 2.73
N GLY A 135 -11.70 0.51 3.28
CA GLY A 135 -12.33 -0.61 2.59
C GLY A 135 -13.85 -0.45 2.47
N GLU A 136 -14.53 -1.53 2.06
CA GLU A 136 -15.97 -1.51 1.78
C GLU A 136 -16.81 -1.41 3.07
N GLU A 137 -16.31 -1.99 4.16
CA GLU A 137 -16.98 -1.92 5.45
C GLU A 137 -16.52 -0.67 6.23
N PRO A 138 -17.41 0.00 6.99
CA PRO A 138 -17.06 1.19 7.76
C PRO A 138 -15.91 1.00 8.76
N TRP A 139 -15.69 -0.23 9.22
CA TRP A 139 -14.62 -0.60 10.14
C TRP A 139 -13.39 -1.19 9.45
N ASP A 140 -13.45 -1.45 8.14
CA ASP A 140 -12.29 -1.87 7.34
C ASP A 140 -11.43 -0.63 7.04
N THR A 141 -10.83 -0.09 8.08
CA THR A 141 -9.99 1.10 8.02
C THR A 141 -8.61 0.77 8.53
N TRP A 142 -7.59 1.31 7.89
CA TRP A 142 -6.22 1.15 8.33
C TRP A 142 -5.36 2.28 7.77
N GLN A 143 -4.17 2.47 8.33
CA GLN A 143 -3.21 3.45 7.87
C GLN A 143 -1.99 2.76 7.29
N LEU A 144 -1.56 3.18 6.11
CA LEU A 144 -0.21 2.93 5.60
C LEU A 144 0.70 4.03 6.15
N VAL A 145 1.70 3.63 6.92
CA VAL A 145 2.64 4.56 7.55
C VAL A 145 4.04 4.31 6.97
N VAL A 146 4.64 5.37 6.43
CA VAL A 146 6.05 5.36 6.02
C VAL A 146 6.82 6.26 6.97
N ARG A 147 7.87 5.72 7.60
CA ARG A 147 8.77 6.47 8.49
C ARG A 147 10.21 6.19 8.14
N ALA A 148 10.92 7.21 7.67
CA ALA A 148 12.31 7.09 7.25
C ALA A 148 12.56 5.87 6.34
N ASN A 149 11.76 5.72 5.28
CA ASN A 149 11.75 4.59 4.34
C ASN A 149 11.25 3.25 4.90
N ASP A 150 10.90 3.13 6.18
CA ASP A 150 10.28 1.93 6.73
C ASP A 150 8.76 1.98 6.54
N VAL A 151 8.19 0.92 5.94
CA VAL A 151 6.76 0.85 5.62
C VAL A 151 6.07 -0.11 6.59
N SER A 152 5.00 0.38 7.22
CA SER A 152 4.18 -0.38 8.15
C SER A 152 2.70 -0.09 7.93
N THR A 153 1.83 -0.91 8.53
CA THR A 153 0.40 -0.66 8.57
C THR A 153 -0.09 -0.61 10.02
N ILE A 154 -1.08 0.24 10.27
CA ILE A 154 -1.77 0.35 11.56
C ILE A 154 -3.24 0.07 11.30
N GLY A 155 -3.77 -0.99 11.89
CA GLY A 155 -5.20 -1.31 11.80
C GLY A 155 -6.06 -0.34 12.62
N PRO A 156 -7.39 -0.46 12.55
CA PRO A 156 -8.24 0.26 13.49
C PRO A 156 -7.94 -0.27 14.89
N GLU A 157 -7.87 0.61 15.89
CA GLU A 157 -7.99 0.16 17.27
C GLU A 157 -9.35 -0.54 17.35
N GLU A 158 -9.38 -1.84 17.69
CA GLU A 158 -10.64 -2.47 18.06
C GLU A 158 -11.24 -1.58 19.15
N PRO A 159 -12.50 -1.11 19.02
CA PRO A 159 -13.09 -0.31 20.07
C PRO A 159 -12.93 -1.11 21.36
N ASP A 160 -12.32 -0.49 22.38
CA ASP A 160 -12.16 -1.10 23.69
C ASP A 160 -13.45 -1.83 24.01
N THR A 161 -13.37 -3.15 24.16
CA THR A 161 -14.57 -3.96 24.35
C THR A 161 -15.33 -3.37 25.52
N VAL A 162 -16.46 -2.73 25.24
CA VAL A 162 -17.30 -2.16 26.29
C VAL A 162 -17.95 -3.33 26.97
N LEU A 163 -17.36 -3.74 28.09
CA LEU A 163 -17.89 -4.78 28.95
C LEU A 163 -19.10 -4.23 29.69
N LEU A 164 -20.25 -4.86 29.52
CA LEU A 164 -21.49 -4.49 30.19
C LEU A 164 -21.88 -5.58 31.19
N CYS A 165 -22.34 -5.17 32.36
CA CYS A 165 -22.98 -6.10 33.29
C CYS A 165 -24.30 -6.60 32.69
N GLY A 166 -24.47 -7.92 32.57
CA GLY A 166 -25.70 -8.54 32.03
C GLY A 166 -26.96 -8.31 32.87
N GLY A 167 -26.82 -7.83 34.12
CA GLY A 167 -27.96 -7.50 34.99
C GLY A 167 -28.44 -6.06 34.88
N CYS A 168 -27.51 -5.09 34.79
CA CYS A 168 -27.83 -3.66 34.89
C CYS A 168 -27.29 -2.80 33.75
N HIS A 169 -26.58 -3.40 32.78
CA HIS A 169 -25.95 -2.74 31.63
C HIS A 169 -24.98 -1.60 31.99
N THR A 170 -24.42 -1.60 33.20
CA THR A 170 -23.34 -0.68 33.57
C THR A 170 -22.02 -1.11 32.91
N VAL A 171 -21.23 -0.14 32.46
CA VAL A 171 -19.88 -0.36 31.92
C VAL A 171 -18.94 -0.85 33.02
N LEU A 172 -18.24 -1.94 32.75
CA LEU A 172 -17.29 -2.59 33.64
C LEU A 172 -15.85 -2.31 33.19
N PRO A 173 -14.90 -2.15 34.13
CA PRO A 173 -13.49 -1.88 33.79
C PRO A 173 -12.74 -3.12 33.27
N ASP A 174 -13.21 -4.33 33.59
CA ASP A 174 -12.62 -5.62 33.19
C ASP A 174 -13.64 -6.78 33.31
N GLU A 175 -13.27 -7.97 32.83
CA GLU A 175 -14.13 -9.17 32.78
C GLU A 175 -14.35 -9.82 34.16
N ASP A 176 -13.48 -9.52 35.13
CA ASP A 176 -13.56 -10.02 36.50
C ASP A 176 -14.43 -9.11 37.40
N SER A 177 -14.86 -7.97 36.86
CA SER A 177 -15.65 -6.97 37.59
C SER A 177 -17.09 -7.43 37.78
N ALA A 178 -17.48 -7.71 39.02
CA ALA A 178 -18.84 -8.04 39.38
C ALA A 178 -19.60 -6.80 39.89
N CYS A 179 -20.55 -6.29 39.11
CA CYS A 179 -21.48 -5.24 39.55
C CYS A 179 -22.75 -5.81 40.20
N CYS A 180 -23.32 -6.87 39.60
CA CYS A 180 -24.55 -7.52 40.08
C CYS A 180 -24.26 -8.97 40.50
N PRO A 181 -24.74 -9.45 41.67
CA PRO A 181 -24.54 -10.82 42.10
C PRO A 181 -25.10 -11.84 41.09
N GLY A 182 -24.24 -12.71 40.57
CA GLY A 182 -24.62 -13.77 39.63
C GLY A 182 -24.92 -13.31 38.21
N ALA A 183 -24.65 -12.05 37.86
CA ALA A 183 -24.76 -11.57 36.48
C ALA A 183 -23.47 -11.87 35.70
N GLU A 184 -23.63 -12.33 34.46
CA GLU A 184 -22.52 -12.51 33.52
C GLU A 184 -22.08 -11.17 32.91
N VAL A 185 -20.84 -11.10 32.42
CA VAL A 185 -20.30 -9.96 31.68
C VAL A 185 -20.50 -10.21 30.19
N HIS A 186 -21.04 -9.23 29.47
CA HIS A 186 -21.30 -9.34 28.03
C HIS A 186 -20.59 -8.20 27.30
N SER A 187 -20.01 -8.48 26.14
CA SER A 187 -19.48 -7.45 25.24
C SER A 187 -20.62 -6.74 24.54
N ALA A 188 -20.63 -5.40 24.57
CA ALA A 188 -21.60 -4.58 23.85
C ALA A 188 -21.60 -4.79 22.32
N TYR A 189 -20.51 -5.35 21.79
CA TYR A 189 -20.29 -5.56 20.36
C TYR A 189 -20.24 -7.04 19.94
N ALA A 190 -20.58 -7.98 20.84
CA ALA A 190 -20.72 -9.38 20.48
C ALA A 190 -22.03 -9.58 19.68
N GLY A 191 -21.92 -9.53 18.35
CA GLY A 191 -22.91 -10.00 17.39
C GLY A 191 -22.58 -11.38 16.86
#